data_AF-A0A6P0U299-F1
#
_entry.id   AF-A0A6P0U299-F1
#
_cell.length_a   1.000
_cell.length_b   1.000
_cell.length_c   1.000
_cell.angle_alpha   90.00
_cell.angle_beta   90.00
_cell.angle_gamma   90.00
#
_symmetry.space_group_name_H-M   'P 1'
#
loop_
_entity.id
_entity.type
_entity.pdbx_description
1 polymer ?
#
loop_
_entity_poly.entity_id
_entity_poly.type
_entity_poly.pdbx_seq_one_letter_code
_entity_poly.pdbx_strand_id
1 'polypeptide(L)' 'SLNPLTYAIEPIRYLYLHSDWSIGSIIIETPFADISFGTALLVLLVFDIVTLVAIQPLLRRRFA' A
#
# COMPACT_ATOMS: atom_id res chain seq x y z
N SER A 1 -2.30 -10.15 8.93
CA SER A 1 -1.15 -10.48 8.06
C SER A 1 -0.77 -9.22 7.28
N LEU A 2 0.51 -9.02 6.94
CA LEU A 2 0.93 -7.91 6.08
C LEU A 2 0.75 -8.27 4.61
N ASN A 3 -0.51 -8.33 4.16
CA ASN A 3 -0.82 -8.64 2.77
C ASN A 3 -0.95 -7.33 1.96
N PRO A 4 -0.08 -7.07 0.96
CA PRO A 4 -0.16 -5.85 0.16
C PRO A 4 -1.50 -5.68 -0.56
N LEU A 5 -2.22 -6.77 -0.88
CA LEU A 5 -3.58 -6.68 -1.44
C LEU A 5 -4.57 -6.05 -0.46
N THR A 6 -4.44 -6.32 0.84
CA THR A 6 -5.28 -5.69 1.88
C THR A 6 -5.01 -4.19 1.94
N TYR A 7 -3.73 -3.78 1.92
CA TYR A 7 -3.37 -2.36 1.92
C TYR A 7 -3.78 -1.62 0.65
N ALA A 8 -4.03 -2.32 -0.46
CA ALA A 8 -4.54 -1.73 -1.69
C ALA A 8 -6.07 -1.64 -1.71
N ILE A 9 -6.78 -2.70 -1.31
CA ILE A 9 -8.25 -2.74 -1.41
C ILE A 9 -8.93 -1.86 -0.36
N GLU A 10 -8.35 -1.73 0.83
CA GLU A 10 -8.95 -0.98 1.94
C GLU A 10 -9.05 0.52 1.70
N PRO A 11 -8.01 1.24 1.24
CA PRO A 11 -8.14 2.64 0.85
C PRO A 11 -9.19 2.86 -0.25
N ILE A 12 -9.22 1.97 -1.26
CA ILE A 12 -10.19 2.05 -2.36
C ILE A 12 -11.60 1.91 -1.79
N ARG A 13 -11.84 0.86 -1.00
CA ARG A 13 -13.12 0.64 -0.32
C ARG A 13 -13.53 1.84 0.54
N TYR A 14 -12.58 2.42 1.28
CA TYR A 14 -12.83 3.56 2.14
C TYR A 14 -13.33 4.78 1.35
N LEU A 15 -12.70 5.10 0.20
CA LEU A 15 -13.13 6.18 -0.69
C LEU A 15 -14.57 6.00 -1.22
N TYR A 16 -14.98 4.76 -1.47
CA TYR A 16 -16.34 4.48 -1.94
C TYR A 16 -17.39 4.57 -0.83
N LEU A 17 -17.01 4.31 0.41
CA LEU A 17 -17.93 4.30 1.56
C LEU A 17 -18.01 5.64 2.29
N HIS A 18 -17.00 6.51 2.16
CA HIS A 18 -16.91 7.78 2.87
C HIS A 18 -16.75 8.93 1.86
N SER A 19 -17.76 9.80 1.79
CA SER A 19 -17.73 11.00 0.95
C SER A 19 -16.67 12.00 1.41
N ASP A 20 -16.50 12.12 2.72
CA ASP A 20 -15.50 12.96 3.36
C ASP A 20 -14.32 12.09 3.81
N TRP A 21 -13.17 12.29 3.19
CA TRP A 21 -11.95 11.53 3.49
C TRP A 21 -10.73 12.45 3.52
N SER A 22 -9.69 12.00 4.22
CA SER A 22 -8.40 12.70 4.30
C SER A 22 -7.25 11.69 4.34
N ILE A 23 -6.02 12.16 4.13
CA ILE A 23 -4.81 11.31 4.24
C ILE A 23 -4.65 10.74 5.66
N GLY A 24 -5.17 11.44 6.67
CA GLY A 24 -5.16 11.01 8.07
C GLY A 24 -6.29 10.05 8.45
N SER A 25 -7.25 9.79 7.57
CA SER A 25 -8.39 8.90 7.85
C SER A 25 -7.91 7.49 8.18
N ILE A 26 -8.35 6.95 9.31
CA ILE A 26 -8.05 5.57 9.72
C ILE A 26 -8.92 4.63 8.88
N ILE A 27 -8.27 3.71 8.16
CA ILE A 27 -8.93 2.78 7.25
C ILE A 27 -8.86 1.33 7.70
N ILE A 28 -7.89 0.98 8.56
CA ILE A 28 -7.77 -0.34 9.16
C ILE A 28 -7.43 -0.15 10.64
N GLU A 29 -8.29 -0.67 11.51
CA GLU A 29 -8.03 -0.77 12.95
C GLU A 29 -7.46 -2.15 13.25
N THR A 30 -6.34 -2.22 13.96
CA THR A 30 -5.78 -3.50 14.40
C THR A 30 -5.41 -3.44 15.88
N PRO A 31 -5.33 -4.59 16.59
CA PRO A 31 -5.00 -4.61 18.02
C PRO A 31 -3.65 -3.98 18.38
N PHE A 32 -2.76 -3.80 17.39
CA PHE A 32 -1.39 -3.35 17.60
C PHE A 32 -1.12 -1.95 17.07
N ALA A 33 -1.84 -1.51 16.03
CA ALA A 33 -1.70 -0.20 15.41
C ALA A 33 -2.87 0.13 14.48
N ASP A 34 -3.21 1.41 14.41
CA ASP A 34 -4.14 1.94 13.42
C ASP A 34 -3.39 2.31 12.14
N ILE A 35 -3.96 1.94 10.99
CA ILE A 35 -3.42 2.27 9.67
C ILE A 35 -4.30 3.37 9.07
N SER A 36 -3.68 4.53 8.82
CA SER A 36 -4.30 5.61 8.08
C SER A 36 -4.19 5.40 6.57
N PHE A 37 -4.99 6.16 5.83
CA PHE A 37 -4.96 6.18 4.37
C PHE A 37 -3.55 6.45 3.84
N GLY A 38 -2.87 7.44 4.41
CA GLY A 38 -1.50 7.79 4.04
C GLY A 38 -0.48 6.70 4.35
N THR A 39 -0.60 6.01 5.49
CA THR A 39 0.33 4.93 5.82
C THR A 39 0.14 3.72 4.91
N ALA A 40 -1.09 3.40 4.50
CA ALA A 40 -1.33 2.35 3.52
C ALA A 40 -0.69 2.65 2.16
N LEU A 41 -0.80 3.88 1.65
CA LEU A 41 -0.12 4.30 0.42
C LEU A 41 1.40 4.22 0.53
N LEU A 42 1.96 4.63 1.67
CA LEU A 42 3.41 4.56 1.91
C LEU A 42 3.88 3.11 1.93
N VAL A 43 3.14 2.21 2.58
CA VAL A 43 3.47 0.77 2.60
C VAL A 43 3.51 0.19 1.19
N LEU A 44 2.53 0.53 0.35
CA LEU A 44 2.51 0.09 -1.06
C LEU A 44 3.68 0.66 -1.86
N LEU A 45 3.97 1.96 -1.70
CA LEU A 45 5.09 2.60 -2.40
C LEU A 45 6.42 1.95 -2.03
N VAL A 46 6.65 1.66 -0.74
CA VAL A 46 7.85 0.97 -0.27
C VAL A 46 7.90 -0.45 -0.85
N PHE A 47 6.78 -1.16 -0.85
CA PHE A 47 6.69 -2.50 -1.43
C PHE A 47 7.04 -2.51 -2.92
N ASP A 48 6.54 -1.54 -3.69
CA ASP A 48 6.82 -1.40 -5.11
C ASP A 48 8.30 -1.10 -5.37
N ILE A 49 8.89 -0.17 -4.61
CA ILE A 49 10.33 0.16 -4.73
C ILE A 49 11.17 -1.07 -4.41
N VAL A 50 10.88 -1.77 -3.31
CA VAL A 50 11.62 -2.98 -2.90
C VAL A 50 11.52 -4.05 -4.00
N THR A 51 10.31 -4.28 -4.52
CA THR A 51 10.08 -5.26 -5.57
C THR A 51 10.82 -4.88 -6.84
N LEU A 52 10.74 -3.62 -7.27
CA LEU A 52 11.42 -3.11 -8.46
C LEU A 52 12.94 -3.27 -8.36
N VAL A 53 13.53 -2.88 -7.22
CA VAL A 53 14.96 -3.04 -6.95
C VAL A 53 15.35 -4.52 -6.96
N ALA A 54 14.53 -5.39 -6.37
CA ALA A 54 14.79 -6.82 -6.35
C ALA A 54 14.79 -7.45 -7.76
N ILE A 55 13.89 -7.02 -8.64
CA ILE A 55 13.81 -7.54 -10.03
C ILE A 55 14.73 -6.80 -11.01
N GLN A 56 15.30 -5.65 -10.63
CA GLN A 56 16.16 -4.84 -11.49
C GLN A 56 17.29 -5.63 -12.18
N PRO A 57 18.00 -6.58 -11.52
CA PRO A 57 19.02 -7.38 -12.18
C PRO A 57 18.48 -8.27 -13.29
N LEU A 58 17.26 -8.80 -13.12
CA LEU A 58 16.61 -9.66 -14.10
C LEU A 58 16.15 -8.86 -15.33
N LEU A 59 15.61 -7.65 -15.10
CA LEU A 59 15.24 -6.74 -16.18
C LEU A 59 16.48 -6.36 -17.02
N ARG A 60 17.59 -6.03 -16.36
CA ARG A 60 18.86 -5.70 -17.05
C ARG A 60 19.42 -6.86 -17.89
N ARG A 61 19.15 -8.12 -17.51
CA ARG A 61 19.58 -9.31 -18.27
C ARG A 61 18.71 -9.61 -19.49
N ARG A 62 17.45 -9.16 -19.52
CA ARG A 62 16.49 -9.45 -20.61
C ARG A 62 16.37 -8.35 -21.65
N PHE A 63 16.77 -7.13 -21.32
CA PHE A 63 16.70 -5.97 -22.23
C PHE A 63 18.06 -5.58 -22.83
N ALA A 64 19.01 -6.51 -22.91
CA ALA A 64 20.28 -6.39 -23.62
C ALA A 64 20.31 -7.37 -24.79
#